data_AF-A0A1I3N2H6-F1
#
_entry.id   AF-A0A1I3N2H6-F1
#
_cell.length_a   1.000
_cell.length_b   1.000
_cell.length_c   1.000
_cell.angle_alpha   90.00
_cell.angle_beta   90.00
_cell.angle_gamma   90.00
#
_symmetry.space_group_name_H-M   'P 1'
#
loop_
_entity.id
_entity.type
_entity.pdbx_description
1 polymer ?
#
loop_
_entity_poly.entity_id
_entity_poly.type
_entity_poly.pdbx_seq_one_letter_code
_entity_poly.pdbx_strand_id
1 'polypeptide(L)'
;MKRAGDARRVVTAAAPGTPEAGAPEAPQAAGAADAAKPAAKRSAAAGRSAKAASATGAGGSKARRSAGKKRTRTRRGASGKRRGRGRGRTGRSSGRPVRPGEAELLANGGPAREPYNESAYMAGYDVGLYEGGELLLEQATPIQRLLPEISLRDVIALGAEQIAHRCLPLLDVSEVYEEMEAAIRERRPCAVVRLGDGELLTLAQDAVHDVETIRREGGFLPYAGVHPPDLRARDELAAAIRQAHIVGVPLSRRKHFQPLLHPVLRAHQIPPESLRMTHSAVNYSLHQTGLLGRLLAGKRLLVVGNLAPALGHALNQRGYAVTGAVSPVNGVGDVERVLQEIRGFDFDLALVSAGIAAVMLCTRIAGELGRAALDFGHMADGIAKGKYAL
;
A
#
# COMPACT_ATOMS: atom_id res chain seq x y z
N MET A 1 -20.22 82.01 13.09
CA MET A 1 -21.07 80.85 13.47
C MET A 1 -20.17 79.63 13.46
N LYS A 2 -19.59 79.29 14.62
CA LYS A 2 -19.87 78.11 15.49
C LYS A 2 -19.40 76.78 14.88
N ARG A 3 -18.54 75.93 15.47
CA ARG A 3 -17.67 75.83 16.68
C ARG A 3 -16.68 74.66 16.36
N ALA A 4 -15.36 74.74 16.56
CA ALA A 4 -14.56 74.38 17.78
C ALA A 4 -14.81 72.95 18.30
N GLY A 5 -13.83 72.09 18.64
CA GLY A 5 -12.35 72.16 18.82
C GLY A 5 -11.72 70.75 18.66
N ASP A 6 -10.41 70.58 18.38
CA ASP A 6 -9.21 70.67 19.25
C ASP A 6 -9.19 69.57 20.35
N ALA A 7 -8.15 68.78 20.65
CA ALA A 7 -6.71 68.99 20.51
C ALA A 7 -5.86 67.68 20.57
N ARG A 8 -4.74 67.74 19.83
CA ARG A 8 -3.35 67.26 20.07
C ARG A 8 -2.99 66.39 21.30
N ARG A 9 -2.13 65.37 21.07
CA ARG A 9 -0.69 65.42 21.49
C ARG A 9 0.19 64.34 20.83
N VAL A 10 1.38 64.80 20.44
CA VAL A 10 2.54 64.11 19.86
C VAL A 10 3.70 64.23 20.86
N VAL A 11 4.57 63.22 20.96
CA VAL A 11 5.93 63.28 21.55
C VAL A 11 6.78 62.29 20.73
N THR A 12 7.50 62.71 19.67
CA THR A 12 8.91 63.19 19.57
C THR A 12 10.02 62.18 19.93
N ALA A 13 10.97 62.09 18.99
CA ALA A 13 12.18 61.27 18.94
C ALA A 13 13.43 61.96 19.53
N ALA A 14 14.50 61.19 19.80
CA ALA A 14 15.88 61.35 19.28
C ALA A 14 16.96 60.66 20.15
N ALA A 15 18.01 60.16 19.48
CA ALA A 15 19.28 59.55 19.97
C ALA A 15 20.21 60.59 20.68
N PRO A 16 21.52 60.40 21.05
CA PRO A 16 22.58 59.48 20.52
C PRO A 16 23.66 58.97 21.53
N GLY A 17 24.68 58.23 21.04
CA GLY A 17 26.09 58.39 21.50
C GLY A 17 26.79 57.21 22.21
N THR A 18 27.73 56.56 21.51
CA THR A 18 28.89 55.76 21.97
C THR A 18 29.96 56.65 22.67
N PRO A 19 30.92 56.15 23.50
CA PRO A 19 32.17 55.54 22.97
C PRO A 19 32.93 54.48 23.85
N GLU A 20 33.74 53.69 23.14
CA GLU A 20 35.12 53.20 23.37
C GLU A 20 35.67 52.82 24.77
N ALA A 21 36.22 51.58 24.84
CA ALA A 21 37.60 51.21 25.24
C ALA A 21 37.62 49.67 25.40
N GLY A 22 38.48 48.86 24.78
CA GLY A 22 39.93 48.95 24.70
C GLY A 22 40.50 47.73 25.46
N ALA A 23 41.06 46.76 24.72
CA ALA A 23 41.71 45.51 25.17
C ALA A 23 43.06 45.80 25.93
N PRO A 24 44.06 44.89 26.09
CA PRO A 24 44.21 43.44 25.90
C PRO A 24 45.10 42.72 26.99
N GLU A 25 45.58 41.50 26.67
CA GLU A 25 46.84 40.81 27.12
C GLU A 25 46.88 39.93 28.40
N ALA A 26 46.86 38.59 28.18
CA ALA A 26 47.94 37.57 28.31
C ALA A 26 48.99 37.66 29.47
N PRO A 27 49.90 36.67 29.71
CA PRO A 27 49.92 35.20 29.52
C PRO A 27 50.50 34.45 30.76
N GLN A 28 50.90 33.16 30.56
CA GLN A 28 51.89 32.35 31.30
C GLN A 28 51.37 31.48 32.45
N ALA A 29 51.96 30.34 32.81
CA ALA A 29 52.82 29.31 32.22
C ALA A 29 53.15 28.33 33.37
N ALA A 30 53.62 27.12 33.03
CA ALA A 30 54.25 26.14 33.91
C ALA A 30 53.32 25.39 34.91
N GLY A 31 53.46 24.10 35.14
CA GLY A 31 54.48 23.16 34.68
C GLY A 31 54.52 21.96 35.64
N ALA A 32 54.53 20.78 35.02
CA ALA A 32 55.32 19.59 35.38
C ALA A 32 55.06 18.79 36.68
N ALA A 33 54.97 17.48 36.42
CA ALA A 33 55.59 16.36 37.14
C ALA A 33 54.95 15.93 38.49
N ASP A 34 54.91 14.65 38.88
CA ASP A 34 55.62 13.48 38.39
C ASP A 34 54.96 12.16 38.84
N ALA A 35 55.30 11.10 38.08
CA ALA A 35 55.52 9.71 38.49
C ALA A 35 54.46 8.93 39.31
N ALA A 36 53.96 7.81 38.77
CA ALA A 36 54.68 6.51 38.86
C ALA A 36 53.86 5.31 38.32
N LYS A 37 54.49 4.61 37.37
CA LYS A 37 54.25 3.28 36.77
C LYS A 37 54.43 2.10 37.80
N PRO A 38 54.51 0.81 37.40
CA PRO A 38 53.68 -0.05 36.52
C PRO A 38 53.55 -1.53 37.04
N ALA A 39 52.83 -2.40 36.32
CA ALA A 39 53.18 -3.81 35.97
C ALA A 39 52.01 -4.46 35.20
N ALA A 40 52.07 -4.92 33.94
CA ALA A 40 52.90 -5.92 33.24
C ALA A 40 52.32 -7.35 33.22
N LYS A 41 51.88 -7.81 32.03
CA LYS A 41 52.19 -9.11 31.34
C LYS A 41 51.19 -9.32 30.17
N ARG A 42 51.61 -9.25 28.89
CA ARG A 42 52.06 -10.36 27.97
C ARG A 42 50.93 -11.37 27.68
N SER A 43 50.55 -11.71 26.44
CA SER A 43 51.30 -12.15 25.22
C SER A 43 50.41 -12.00 23.94
N ALA A 44 50.89 -11.53 22.77
CA ALA A 44 51.51 -12.24 21.62
C ALA A 44 50.71 -13.46 21.11
N ALA A 45 50.46 -13.74 19.81
CA ALA A 45 51.18 -13.48 18.54
C ALA A 45 50.22 -13.60 17.30
N ALA A 46 50.39 -12.82 16.23
CA ALA A 46 50.99 -13.15 14.89
C ALA A 46 50.19 -14.17 14.02
N GLY A 47 49.97 -14.04 12.70
CA GLY A 47 50.42 -13.13 11.63
C GLY A 47 49.42 -13.15 10.43
N ARG A 48 49.34 -12.12 9.57
CA ARG A 48 50.08 -11.93 8.29
C ARG A 48 49.99 -13.16 7.34
N SER A 49 49.69 -13.08 6.03
CA SER A 49 49.37 -12.00 5.09
C SER A 49 49.09 -12.61 3.70
N ALA A 50 48.22 -11.94 2.92
CA ALA A 50 48.10 -11.81 1.47
C ALA A 50 48.80 -12.78 0.48
N LYS A 51 48.06 -13.19 -0.56
CA LYS A 51 48.46 -12.95 -1.97
C LYS A 51 47.33 -13.17 -2.98
N ALA A 52 47.30 -12.28 -3.97
CA ALA A 52 46.46 -12.28 -5.16
C ALA A 52 46.97 -13.22 -6.26
N ALA A 53 46.08 -13.63 -7.18
CA ALA A 53 46.36 -13.68 -8.62
C ALA A 53 45.07 -13.96 -9.44
N SER A 54 44.95 -13.20 -10.52
CA SER A 54 44.00 -13.25 -11.64
C SER A 54 44.20 -14.44 -12.59
N ALA A 55 43.16 -14.86 -13.33
CA ALA A 55 43.20 -15.08 -14.79
C ALA A 55 41.86 -15.60 -15.37
N THR A 56 41.29 -14.80 -16.28
CA THR A 56 40.69 -15.12 -17.60
C THR A 56 40.34 -16.57 -17.99
N GLY A 57 39.19 -16.78 -18.67
CA GLY A 57 39.03 -17.90 -19.61
C GLY A 57 37.61 -18.25 -20.06
N ALA A 58 37.32 -17.97 -21.32
CA ALA A 58 36.13 -18.24 -22.13
C ALA A 58 35.51 -19.67 -22.11
N GLY A 59 34.20 -19.72 -22.44
CA GLY A 59 33.68 -20.60 -23.49
C GLY A 59 32.98 -21.89 -23.08
N GLY A 60 31.86 -22.20 -23.75
CA GLY A 60 31.46 -23.61 -23.96
C GLY A 60 30.00 -23.97 -23.74
N SER A 61 29.19 -23.69 -24.75
CA SER A 61 27.93 -24.37 -25.11
C SER A 61 27.89 -25.88 -24.83
N LYS A 62 26.79 -26.39 -24.28
CA LYS A 62 26.34 -27.78 -24.49
C LYS A 62 24.82 -27.87 -24.67
N ALA A 63 24.40 -27.84 -25.93
CA ALA A 63 23.22 -28.53 -26.38
C ALA A 63 23.52 -30.05 -26.43
N ARG A 64 22.62 -30.89 -25.93
CA ARG A 64 22.52 -32.29 -26.36
C ARG A 64 21.07 -32.76 -26.33
N ARG A 65 20.53 -32.88 -27.55
CA ARG A 65 19.41 -33.75 -27.91
C ARG A 65 19.76 -35.21 -27.58
N SER A 66 18.78 -35.99 -27.13
CA SER A 66 18.66 -37.39 -27.54
C SER A 66 17.21 -37.83 -27.51
N ALA A 67 16.74 -38.27 -28.67
CA ALA A 67 15.47 -38.91 -28.91
C ALA A 67 15.40 -40.32 -28.27
N GLY A 68 14.19 -40.78 -27.94
CA GLY A 68 13.96 -42.11 -27.38
C GLY A 68 12.51 -42.57 -27.44
N LYS A 69 12.09 -43.02 -28.62
CA LYS A 69 10.91 -43.85 -28.96
C LYS A 69 10.62 -44.97 -27.92
N LYS A 70 9.36 -45.14 -27.48
CA LYS A 70 8.48 -46.33 -27.76
C LYS A 70 7.25 -46.45 -26.82
N ARG A 71 6.11 -46.61 -27.50
CA ARG A 71 4.85 -47.34 -27.18
C ARG A 71 4.87 -48.24 -25.93
N THR A 72 3.77 -48.24 -25.17
CA THR A 72 2.85 -49.41 -25.06
C THR A 72 1.55 -49.14 -24.29
N ARG A 73 0.45 -49.61 -24.91
CA ARG A 73 -0.73 -50.29 -24.35
C ARG A 73 -1.67 -49.55 -23.38
N THR A 74 -2.74 -49.03 -23.98
CA THR A 74 -4.10 -48.93 -23.43
C THR A 74 -4.67 -50.32 -23.08
N ARG A 75 -5.21 -50.47 -21.86
CA ARG A 75 -6.18 -51.52 -21.53
C ARG A 75 -7.35 -50.96 -20.72
N ARG A 76 -8.53 -51.16 -21.31
CA ARG A 76 -9.91 -51.12 -20.83
C ARG A 76 -10.12 -51.28 -19.32
N GLY A 77 -11.09 -50.53 -18.80
CA GLY A 77 -11.89 -50.86 -17.62
C GLY A 77 -13.25 -50.17 -17.72
N ALA A 78 -14.28 -50.93 -18.10
CA ALA A 78 -15.66 -50.49 -18.23
C ALA A 78 -16.36 -50.48 -16.86
N SER A 79 -17.20 -49.47 -16.60
CA SER A 79 -18.15 -49.48 -15.48
C SER A 79 -19.58 -49.30 -16.00
N GLY A 80 -20.39 -50.32 -15.74
CA GLY A 80 -21.72 -50.53 -16.30
C GLY A 80 -22.83 -49.68 -15.69
N LYS A 81 -23.87 -49.55 -16.51
CA LYS A 81 -25.21 -49.07 -16.18
C LYS A 81 -25.88 -50.00 -15.15
N ARG A 82 -26.55 -49.43 -14.15
CA ARG A 82 -27.68 -50.08 -13.47
C ARG A 82 -28.79 -49.06 -13.22
N ARG A 83 -29.92 -49.30 -13.89
CA ARG A 83 -31.24 -48.70 -13.62
C ARG A 83 -31.90 -49.49 -12.50
N GLY A 84 -32.49 -48.80 -11.54
CA GLY A 84 -33.41 -49.38 -10.55
C GLY A 84 -34.45 -48.33 -10.18
N ARG A 85 -35.69 -48.53 -10.63
CA ARG A 85 -36.88 -47.75 -10.27
C ARG A 85 -37.34 -48.16 -8.86
N GLY A 86 -37.68 -47.18 -8.03
CA GLY A 86 -38.42 -47.38 -6.78
C GLY A 86 -39.32 -46.17 -6.52
N ARG A 87 -40.63 -46.40 -6.52
CA ARG A 87 -41.71 -45.44 -6.20
C ARG A 87 -41.82 -45.26 -4.69
N GLY A 88 -42.22 -44.05 -4.25
CA GLY A 88 -43.12 -43.93 -3.10
C GLY A 88 -42.91 -42.74 -2.14
N ARG A 89 -43.97 -41.93 -2.04
CA ARG A 89 -44.43 -41.12 -0.89
C ARG A 89 -43.95 -39.67 -0.70
N THR A 90 -44.78 -38.77 -1.24
CA THR A 90 -45.63 -37.80 -0.52
C THR A 90 -45.06 -37.11 0.73
N GLY A 91 -44.72 -35.83 0.58
CA GLY A 91 -44.68 -34.84 1.66
C GLY A 91 -45.27 -33.52 1.16
N ARG A 92 -46.54 -33.26 1.52
CA ARG A 92 -47.20 -31.95 1.37
C ARG A 92 -46.52 -30.99 2.35
N SER A 93 -46.00 -29.87 1.85
CA SER A 93 -45.96 -28.62 2.63
C SER A 93 -46.43 -27.47 1.74
N SER A 94 -47.26 -26.66 2.34
CA SER A 94 -48.09 -25.61 1.78
C SER A 94 -47.34 -24.28 1.61
N GLY A 95 -47.64 -23.55 0.53
CA GLY A 95 -47.76 -22.09 0.62
C GLY A 95 -46.88 -21.24 -0.28
N ARG A 96 -47.28 -21.04 -1.54
CA ARG A 96 -47.70 -19.72 -2.09
C ARG A 96 -48.04 -19.84 -3.59
N PRO A 97 -49.12 -19.21 -4.09
CA PRO A 97 -49.36 -19.14 -5.52
C PRO A 97 -48.37 -18.18 -6.17
N VAL A 98 -47.64 -18.68 -7.17
CA VAL A 98 -46.83 -17.89 -8.09
C VAL A 98 -47.77 -16.94 -8.83
N ARG A 99 -47.44 -15.63 -8.83
CA ARG A 99 -48.22 -14.61 -9.54
C ARG A 99 -48.16 -14.88 -11.05
N PRO A 100 -49.24 -14.67 -11.83
CA PRO A 100 -49.14 -14.72 -13.28
C PRO A 100 -48.19 -13.59 -13.72
N GLY A 101 -47.01 -13.96 -14.20
CA GLY A 101 -45.93 -13.06 -14.58
C GLY A 101 -44.52 -13.60 -14.29
N GLU A 102 -44.36 -14.53 -13.35
CA GLU A 102 -43.03 -15.10 -13.01
C GLU A 102 -42.64 -16.32 -13.86
N ALA A 103 -43.58 -16.91 -14.60
CA ALA A 103 -43.30 -18.00 -15.56
C ALA A 103 -42.90 -17.48 -16.97
N GLU A 104 -43.13 -16.20 -17.29
CA GLU A 104 -42.72 -15.59 -18.57
C GLU A 104 -41.31 -14.98 -18.54
N LEU A 105 -40.77 -14.70 -17.35
CA LEU A 105 -39.40 -14.19 -17.18
C LEU A 105 -38.31 -15.27 -17.22
N LEU A 106 -38.70 -16.55 -17.22
CA LEU A 106 -37.79 -17.69 -17.39
C LEU A 106 -37.91 -18.37 -18.76
N ALA A 107 -38.80 -17.87 -19.63
CA ALA A 107 -39.01 -18.35 -21.00
C ALA A 107 -38.39 -17.43 -22.07
N ASN A 108 -38.08 -16.18 -21.72
CA ASN A 108 -37.33 -15.27 -22.58
C ASN A 108 -35.87 -15.26 -22.13
N GLY A 109 -35.01 -15.86 -22.96
CA GLY A 109 -33.56 -15.85 -22.76
C GLY A 109 -33.08 -14.47 -22.35
N GLY A 110 -32.35 -14.40 -21.23
CA GLY A 110 -31.61 -13.19 -20.86
C GLY A 110 -30.80 -12.70 -22.06
N PRO A 111 -30.53 -11.38 -22.15
CA PRO A 111 -29.99 -10.78 -23.37
C PRO A 111 -28.82 -11.63 -23.84
N ALA A 112 -28.98 -12.18 -25.05
CA ALA A 112 -27.92 -12.90 -25.72
C ALA A 112 -26.68 -12.02 -25.57
N ARG A 113 -25.61 -12.56 -24.97
CA ARG A 113 -24.31 -11.88 -24.96
C ARG A 113 -24.07 -11.47 -26.41
N GLU A 114 -24.09 -10.17 -26.68
CA GLU A 114 -23.82 -9.69 -28.02
C GLU A 114 -22.53 -10.34 -28.49
N PRO A 115 -22.50 -10.89 -29.72
CA PRO A 115 -21.27 -11.46 -30.25
C PRO A 115 -20.21 -10.36 -30.20
N TYR A 116 -19.08 -10.66 -29.56
CA TYR A 116 -17.94 -9.76 -29.47
C TYR A 116 -17.62 -9.24 -30.87
N ASN A 117 -17.93 -7.96 -31.09
CA ASN A 117 -17.70 -7.31 -32.37
C ASN A 117 -16.27 -6.79 -32.39
N GLU A 118 -15.36 -7.67 -32.80
CA GLU A 118 -13.93 -7.38 -32.93
C GLU A 118 -13.67 -6.13 -33.78
N SER A 119 -14.47 -5.90 -34.83
CA SER A 119 -14.35 -4.74 -35.71
C SER A 119 -14.70 -3.42 -34.97
N ALA A 120 -15.79 -3.40 -34.21
CA ALA A 120 -16.16 -2.22 -33.42
C ALA A 120 -15.14 -1.92 -32.31
N TYR A 121 -14.59 -2.98 -31.69
CA TYR A 121 -13.51 -2.83 -30.71
C TYR A 121 -12.25 -2.25 -31.34
N MET A 122 -11.80 -2.77 -32.49
CA MET A 122 -10.62 -2.28 -33.19
C MET A 122 -10.81 -0.82 -33.64
N ALA A 123 -11.98 -0.47 -34.18
CA ALA A 123 -12.28 0.91 -34.55
C ALA A 123 -12.21 1.87 -33.34
N GLY A 124 -12.77 1.47 -32.20
CA GLY A 124 -12.67 2.26 -30.97
C GLY A 124 -11.23 2.34 -30.43
N TYR A 125 -10.45 1.28 -30.58
CA TYR A 125 -9.04 1.26 -30.21
C TYR A 125 -8.22 2.23 -31.07
N ASP A 126 -8.40 2.20 -32.39
CA ASP A 126 -7.66 3.06 -33.32
C ASP A 126 -7.97 4.55 -33.09
N VAL A 127 -9.25 4.88 -32.91
CA VAL A 127 -9.68 6.24 -32.54
C VAL A 127 -9.05 6.64 -31.21
N GLY A 128 -9.11 5.77 -30.19
CA GLY A 128 -8.52 6.06 -28.88
C GLY A 128 -7.00 6.21 -28.90
N LEU A 129 -6.30 5.41 -29.71
CA LEU A 129 -4.85 5.50 -29.90
C LEU A 129 -4.46 6.81 -30.58
N TYR A 130 -5.21 7.20 -31.62
CA TYR A 130 -4.95 8.46 -32.31
C TYR A 130 -5.29 9.66 -31.42
N GLU A 131 -6.54 9.79 -30.98
CA GLU A 131 -6.99 10.97 -30.22
C GLU A 131 -6.32 11.09 -28.85
N GLY A 132 -6.02 9.97 -28.18
CA GLY A 132 -5.41 9.95 -26.85
C GLY A 132 -3.88 9.98 -26.84
N GLY A 133 -3.24 9.83 -28.00
CA GLY A 133 -1.79 9.59 -28.08
C GLY A 133 -1.15 10.28 -29.29
N GLU A 134 -1.39 9.75 -30.49
CA GLU A 134 -0.71 10.23 -31.70
C GLU A 134 -1.05 11.69 -32.01
N LEU A 135 -2.30 12.12 -31.80
CA LEU A 135 -2.72 13.51 -31.99
C LEU A 135 -1.98 14.46 -31.04
N LEU A 136 -1.71 14.03 -29.78
CA LEU A 136 -0.93 14.84 -28.83
C LEU A 136 0.53 14.96 -29.28
N LEU A 137 1.09 13.90 -29.85
CA LEU A 137 2.43 13.91 -30.44
C LEU A 137 2.49 14.78 -31.70
N GLU A 138 1.49 14.70 -32.56
CA GLU A 138 1.34 15.55 -33.75
C GLU A 138 1.33 17.02 -33.36
N GLN A 139 0.52 17.39 -32.36
CA GLN A 139 0.43 18.76 -31.83
C GLN A 139 1.73 19.24 -31.15
N ALA A 140 2.47 18.34 -30.50
CA ALA A 140 3.74 18.66 -29.87
C ALA A 140 4.91 18.74 -30.86
N THR A 141 4.76 18.17 -32.06
CA THR A 141 5.81 18.16 -33.10
C THR A 141 5.86 19.53 -33.80
N PRO A 142 7.04 20.17 -33.93
CA PRO A 142 7.13 21.45 -34.61
C PRO A 142 6.66 21.37 -36.08
N ILE A 143 5.83 22.32 -36.51
CA ILE A 143 5.15 22.35 -37.83
C ILE A 143 6.10 22.14 -39.04
N GLN A 144 7.37 22.55 -38.91
CA GLN A 144 8.37 22.45 -39.99
C GLN A 144 9.35 21.29 -39.78
N ARG A 145 8.97 20.27 -39.01
CA ARG A 145 9.79 19.07 -38.77
C ARG A 145 8.96 17.83 -39.03
N LEU A 146 9.52 16.92 -39.81
CA LEU A 146 9.01 15.55 -39.93
C LEU A 146 9.57 14.73 -38.77
N LEU A 147 8.70 14.08 -38.01
CA LEU A 147 9.13 13.10 -37.02
C LEU A 147 9.77 11.91 -37.79
N PRO A 148 10.98 11.47 -37.44
CA PRO A 148 11.59 10.29 -38.04
C PRO A 148 10.86 9.00 -37.58
N GLU A 149 11.38 7.82 -37.91
CA GLU A 149 10.83 6.52 -37.50
C GLU A 149 10.94 6.28 -35.97
N ILE A 150 10.19 7.06 -35.19
CA ILE A 150 10.09 7.02 -33.74
C ILE A 150 8.61 6.87 -33.40
N SER A 151 8.28 5.85 -32.63
CA SER A 151 6.90 5.61 -32.20
C SER A 151 6.50 6.52 -31.02
N LEU A 152 5.20 6.69 -30.80
CA LEU A 152 4.69 7.31 -29.57
C LEU A 152 5.27 6.67 -28.29
N ARG A 153 5.51 5.35 -28.30
CA ARG A 153 6.10 4.65 -27.15
C ARG A 153 7.55 5.08 -26.91
N ASP A 154 8.32 5.28 -27.97
CA ASP A 154 9.70 5.74 -27.87
C ASP A 154 9.76 7.17 -27.33
N VAL A 155 8.88 8.05 -27.82
CA VAL A 155 8.76 9.42 -27.30
C VAL A 155 8.40 9.41 -25.81
N ILE A 156 7.43 8.57 -25.40
CA ILE A 156 7.06 8.42 -23.98
C ILE A 156 8.24 7.88 -23.16
N ALA A 157 8.99 6.91 -23.67
CA ALA A 157 10.13 6.34 -22.94
C ALA A 157 11.24 7.38 -22.74
N LEU A 158 11.59 8.14 -23.79
CA LEU A 158 12.56 9.23 -23.72
C LEU A 158 12.10 10.33 -22.77
N GLY A 159 10.82 10.72 -22.84
CA GLY A 159 10.23 11.67 -21.91
C GLY A 159 10.25 11.17 -20.47
N ALA A 160 9.93 9.89 -20.24
CA ALA A 160 9.95 9.25 -18.93
C ALA A 160 11.35 9.25 -18.32
N GLU A 161 12.37 8.93 -19.11
CA GLU A 161 13.78 9.02 -18.69
C GLU A 161 14.15 10.46 -18.33
N GLN A 162 13.74 11.43 -19.14
CA GLN A 162 14.02 12.84 -18.89
C GLN A 162 13.38 13.36 -17.60
N ILE A 163 12.18 12.87 -17.22
CA ILE A 163 11.50 13.29 -15.99
C ILE A 163 11.81 12.40 -14.79
N ALA A 164 12.58 11.31 -14.93
CA ALA A 164 12.81 10.34 -13.87
C ALA A 164 13.37 10.97 -12.59
N HIS A 165 14.26 11.97 -12.73
CA HIS A 165 14.83 12.72 -11.61
C HIS A 165 13.80 13.56 -10.81
N ARG A 166 12.59 13.76 -11.35
CA ARG A 166 11.47 14.46 -10.69
C ARG A 166 10.51 13.50 -10.00
N CYS A 167 10.65 12.19 -10.20
CA CYS A 167 9.82 11.20 -9.55
C CYS A 167 10.20 11.08 -8.07
N LEU A 168 9.19 10.85 -7.22
CA LEU A 168 9.42 10.58 -5.81
C LEU A 168 9.91 9.13 -5.63
N PRO A 169 10.92 8.90 -4.79
CA PRO A 169 11.40 7.55 -4.52
C PRO A 169 10.33 6.75 -3.74
N LEU A 170 10.29 5.45 -4.02
CA LEU A 170 9.45 4.48 -3.30
C LEU A 170 10.35 3.42 -2.70
N LEU A 171 10.07 3.04 -1.46
CA LEU A 171 10.65 1.86 -0.84
C LEU A 171 10.23 0.62 -1.63
N ASP A 172 11.19 -0.22 -1.95
CA ASP A 172 10.94 -1.52 -2.53
C ASP A 172 10.42 -2.52 -1.47
N VAL A 173 10.04 -3.71 -1.93
CA VAL A 173 9.47 -4.76 -1.06
C VAL A 173 10.46 -5.27 -0.01
N SER A 174 11.76 -5.29 -0.34
CA SER A 174 12.81 -5.75 0.58
C SER A 174 13.05 -4.71 1.66
N GLU A 175 13.10 -3.42 1.31
CA GLU A 175 13.22 -2.32 2.26
C GLU A 175 12.04 -2.30 3.23
N VAL A 176 10.81 -2.49 2.74
CA VAL A 176 9.62 -2.58 3.60
C VAL A 176 9.71 -3.80 4.54
N TYR A 177 10.15 -4.96 4.03
CA TYR A 177 10.35 -6.16 4.85
C TYR A 177 11.39 -5.92 5.96
N GLU A 178 12.55 -5.38 5.62
CA GLU A 178 13.64 -5.13 6.56
C GLU A 178 13.23 -4.13 7.64
N GLU A 179 12.51 -3.08 7.27
CA GLU A 179 11.97 -2.09 8.20
C GLU A 179 10.97 -2.70 9.18
N MET A 180 10.05 -3.53 8.68
CA MET A 180 9.10 -4.21 9.54
C MET A 180 9.76 -5.25 10.43
N GLU A 181 10.68 -6.05 9.91
CA GLU A 181 11.37 -7.09 10.67
C GLU A 181 12.24 -6.47 11.79
N ALA A 182 12.96 -5.39 11.48
CA ALA A 182 13.68 -4.61 12.48
C ALA A 182 12.73 -4.04 13.53
N ALA A 183 11.60 -3.47 13.10
CA ALA A 183 10.62 -2.90 14.00
C ALA A 183 10.06 -3.91 15.00
N ILE A 184 9.74 -5.11 14.51
CA ILE A 184 9.20 -6.18 15.35
C ILE A 184 10.26 -6.69 16.33
N ARG A 185 11.49 -6.95 15.84
CA ARG A 185 12.61 -7.43 16.66
C ARG A 185 12.96 -6.44 17.78
N GLU A 186 12.94 -5.15 17.48
CA GLU A 186 13.28 -4.07 18.41
C GLU A 186 12.08 -3.58 19.23
N ARG A 187 10.88 -4.11 18.97
CA ARG A 187 9.60 -3.68 19.59
C ARG A 187 9.39 -2.17 19.50
N ARG A 188 9.63 -1.62 18.32
CA ARG A 188 9.36 -0.20 18.02
C ARG A 188 8.06 -0.06 17.21
N PRO A 189 7.38 1.10 17.31
CA PRO A 189 6.30 1.46 16.42
C PRO A 189 6.67 1.26 14.94
N CYS A 190 5.77 0.63 14.17
CA CYS A 190 5.84 0.62 12.71
C CYS A 190 4.45 0.34 12.11
N ALA A 191 3.89 1.34 11.44
CA ALA A 191 2.63 1.19 10.71
C ALA A 191 2.90 1.23 9.20
N VAL A 192 2.58 0.13 8.51
CA VAL A 192 2.55 0.08 7.05
C VAL A 192 1.08 0.11 6.61
N VAL A 193 0.65 1.27 6.11
CA VAL A 193 -0.73 1.51 5.66
C VAL A 193 -0.78 1.58 4.14
N ARG A 194 -1.95 1.36 3.53
CA ARG A 194 -2.08 1.37 2.07
C ARG A 194 -3.25 2.25 1.65
N LEU A 195 -3.05 3.04 0.59
CA LEU A 195 -4.07 3.87 -0.02
C LEU A 195 -4.54 3.23 -1.32
N GLY A 196 -5.81 2.85 -1.36
CA GLY A 196 -6.55 2.46 -2.56
C GLY A 196 -7.48 3.58 -3.02
N ASP A 197 -8.37 3.22 -3.94
CA ASP A 197 -9.46 4.08 -4.40
C ASP A 197 -10.42 4.46 -3.28
N GLY A 198 -10.72 3.54 -2.36
CA GLY A 198 -11.57 3.80 -1.18
C GLY A 198 -11.01 4.88 -0.26
N GLU A 199 -9.74 4.78 0.12
CA GLU A 199 -9.08 5.79 0.97
C GLU A 199 -8.98 7.14 0.26
N LEU A 200 -8.63 7.14 -1.03
CA LEU A 200 -8.51 8.39 -1.81
C LEU A 200 -9.86 9.08 -2.02
N LEU A 201 -10.93 8.33 -2.31
CA LEU A 201 -12.28 8.88 -2.41
C LEU A 201 -12.79 9.39 -1.05
N THR A 202 -12.43 8.71 0.05
CA THR A 202 -12.76 9.17 1.40
C THR A 202 -12.09 10.50 1.69
N LEU A 203 -10.80 10.66 1.35
CA LEU A 203 -10.05 11.91 1.48
C LEU A 203 -10.58 13.03 0.58
N ALA A 204 -11.12 12.69 -0.59
CA ALA A 204 -11.60 13.66 -1.58
C ALA A 204 -12.91 14.36 -1.18
N GLN A 205 -13.66 13.80 -0.21
CA GLN A 205 -14.93 14.33 0.27
C GLN A 205 -14.85 15.81 0.66
N ASP A 206 -15.58 16.65 -0.07
CA ASP A 206 -15.70 18.09 0.19
C ASP A 206 -14.34 18.81 0.24
N ALA A 207 -13.35 18.25 -0.46
CA ALA A 207 -11.97 18.74 -0.51
C ALA A 207 -11.45 18.80 -1.96
N VAL A 208 -11.78 17.77 -2.74
CA VAL A 208 -11.48 17.69 -4.18
C VAL A 208 -12.77 17.47 -4.99
N HIS A 209 -13.72 16.74 -4.42
CA HIS A 209 -14.99 16.42 -5.05
C HIS A 209 -16.16 16.76 -4.12
N ASP A 210 -17.24 17.23 -4.71
CA ASP A 210 -18.51 17.42 -4.01
C ASP A 210 -19.10 16.07 -3.53
N VAL A 211 -20.03 16.15 -2.58
CA VAL A 211 -20.66 14.96 -1.97
C VAL A 211 -21.41 14.11 -2.99
N GLU A 212 -22.03 14.73 -3.99
CA GLU A 212 -22.78 14.01 -5.02
C GLU A 212 -21.85 13.17 -5.90
N THR A 213 -20.70 13.72 -6.25
CA THR A 213 -19.62 13.02 -6.96
C THR A 213 -19.06 11.89 -6.14
N ILE A 214 -18.81 12.09 -4.84
CA ILE A 214 -18.37 10.99 -3.97
C ILE A 214 -19.42 9.88 -3.88
N ARG A 215 -20.70 10.21 -3.74
CA ARG A 215 -21.77 9.18 -3.69
C ARG A 215 -21.90 8.42 -5.00
N ARG A 216 -21.80 9.11 -6.12
CA ARG A 216 -21.87 8.51 -7.47
C ARG A 216 -20.67 7.61 -7.75
N GLU A 217 -19.47 8.05 -7.38
CA GLU A 217 -18.22 7.40 -7.78
C GLU A 217 -17.68 6.43 -6.72
N GLY A 218 -18.04 6.64 -5.46
CA GLY A 218 -17.67 5.85 -4.29
C GLY A 218 -18.81 5.02 -3.72
N GLY A 219 -19.70 4.49 -4.57
CA GLY A 219 -20.84 3.65 -4.13
C GLY A 219 -20.44 2.41 -3.32
N PHE A 220 -19.17 2.01 -3.36
CA PHE A 220 -18.59 0.92 -2.58
C PHE A 220 -18.03 1.35 -1.21
N LEU A 221 -17.96 2.65 -0.90
CA LEU A 221 -17.41 3.15 0.37
C LEU A 221 -18.13 2.59 1.62
N PRO A 222 -19.47 2.39 1.62
CA PRO A 222 -20.14 1.74 2.75
C PRO A 222 -19.60 0.34 3.04
N TYR A 223 -19.24 -0.43 2.02
CA TYR A 223 -18.59 -1.72 2.19
C TYR A 223 -17.18 -1.60 2.79
N ALA A 224 -16.46 -0.51 2.46
CA ALA A 224 -15.16 -0.19 3.04
C ALA A 224 -15.24 0.45 4.43
N GLY A 225 -16.45 0.66 4.97
CA GLY A 225 -16.67 1.15 6.34
C GLY A 225 -16.86 2.66 6.49
N VAL A 226 -17.23 3.36 5.41
CA VAL A 226 -17.49 4.81 5.40
C VAL A 226 -18.80 5.11 4.67
N HIS A 227 -19.65 5.96 5.24
CA HIS A 227 -20.95 6.32 4.66
C HIS A 227 -21.00 7.81 4.25
N PRO A 228 -20.78 8.15 2.96
CA PRO A 228 -20.68 9.55 2.55
C PRO A 228 -21.98 10.38 2.70
N PRO A 229 -21.89 11.64 3.17
CA PRO A 229 -20.67 12.31 3.61
C PRO A 229 -20.25 11.87 5.01
N ASP A 230 -18.97 11.58 5.18
CA ASP A 230 -18.34 11.32 6.48
C ASP A 230 -17.03 12.09 6.55
N LEU A 231 -17.14 13.38 6.88
CA LEU A 231 -15.98 14.27 6.98
C LEU A 231 -15.12 13.96 8.20
N ARG A 232 -15.70 13.33 9.22
CA ARG A 232 -14.94 12.85 10.37
C ARG A 232 -13.99 11.73 9.95
N ALA A 233 -14.49 10.72 9.23
CA ALA A 233 -13.65 9.65 8.70
C ALA A 233 -12.57 10.18 7.76
N ARG A 234 -12.89 11.20 6.94
CA ARG A 234 -11.92 11.91 6.09
C ARG A 234 -10.78 12.50 6.91
N ASP A 235 -11.10 13.28 7.94
CA ASP A 235 -10.11 14.01 8.73
C ASP A 235 -9.27 13.06 9.59
N GLU A 236 -9.90 12.03 10.18
CA GLU A 236 -9.21 10.97 10.91
C GLU A 236 -8.27 10.17 9.99
N LEU A 237 -8.67 9.90 8.75
CA LEU A 237 -7.84 9.20 7.77
C LEU A 237 -6.63 10.05 7.37
N ALA A 238 -6.84 11.35 7.12
CA ALA A 238 -5.75 12.29 6.84
C ALA A 238 -4.77 12.37 8.03
N ALA A 239 -5.27 12.39 9.27
CA ALA A 239 -4.42 12.36 10.46
C ALA A 239 -3.61 11.07 10.57
N ALA A 240 -4.24 9.91 10.33
CA ALA A 240 -3.58 8.61 10.34
C ALA A 240 -2.44 8.55 9.29
N ILE A 241 -2.67 9.05 8.07
CA ILE A 241 -1.64 9.07 7.02
C ILE A 241 -0.40 9.86 7.44
N ARG A 242 -0.58 11.00 8.12
CA ARG A 242 0.55 11.82 8.63
C ARG A 242 1.37 11.09 9.71
N GLN A 243 0.76 10.14 10.42
CA GLN A 243 1.39 9.39 11.51
C GLN A 243 1.93 8.02 11.06
N ALA A 244 1.62 7.58 9.84
CA ALA A 244 2.07 6.31 9.32
C ALA A 244 3.59 6.30 9.09
N HIS A 245 4.21 5.14 9.29
CA HIS A 245 5.65 5.00 9.13
C HIS A 245 6.01 4.70 7.67
N ILE A 246 5.15 3.95 6.98
CA ILE A 246 5.23 3.67 5.55
C ILE A 246 3.82 3.76 4.95
N VAL A 247 3.69 4.51 3.85
CA VAL A 247 2.41 4.70 3.14
C VAL A 247 2.50 4.08 1.75
N GLY A 248 1.74 3.01 1.54
CA GLY A 248 1.55 2.41 0.22
C GLY A 248 0.68 3.31 -0.65
N VAL A 249 1.19 3.79 -1.78
CA VAL A 249 0.45 4.63 -2.72
C VAL A 249 0.20 3.90 -4.05
N PRO A 250 -0.92 4.17 -4.73
CA PRO A 250 -1.22 3.47 -5.97
C PRO A 250 -0.47 4.10 -7.15
N LEU A 251 0.14 3.26 -8.00
CA LEU A 251 0.80 3.71 -9.23
C LEU A 251 -0.08 3.63 -10.48
N SER A 252 -1.26 3.01 -10.35
CA SER A 252 -2.26 2.98 -11.42
C SER A 252 -2.65 4.40 -11.84
N ARG A 253 -2.67 4.66 -13.15
CA ARG A 253 -3.11 5.94 -13.75
C ARG A 253 -4.63 6.05 -13.94
N ARG A 254 -5.41 5.08 -13.44
CA ARG A 254 -6.89 5.16 -13.45
C ARG A 254 -7.37 6.29 -12.53
N LYS A 255 -8.53 6.89 -12.85
CA LYS A 255 -8.98 8.17 -12.26
C LYS A 255 -8.91 8.28 -10.74
N HIS A 256 -9.26 7.22 -10.00
CA HIS A 256 -9.34 7.24 -8.53
C HIS A 256 -8.07 6.79 -7.81
N PHE A 257 -6.95 6.66 -8.55
CA PHE A 257 -5.67 6.22 -8.02
C PHE A 257 -4.65 7.36 -8.07
N GLN A 258 -3.55 7.21 -8.79
CA GLN A 258 -2.47 8.21 -8.82
C GLN A 258 -2.94 9.62 -9.25
N PRO A 259 -3.88 9.78 -10.22
CA PRO A 259 -4.42 11.10 -10.55
C PRO A 259 -5.14 11.79 -9.39
N LEU A 260 -5.78 11.03 -8.49
CA LEU A 260 -6.49 11.56 -7.33
C LEU A 260 -5.55 11.77 -6.12
N LEU A 261 -4.46 11.01 -6.03
CA LEU A 261 -3.50 11.06 -4.92
C LEU A 261 -2.96 12.47 -4.65
N HIS A 262 -2.39 13.16 -5.64
CA HIS A 262 -1.79 14.47 -5.41
C HIS A 262 -2.82 15.56 -5.07
N PRO A 263 -3.99 15.66 -5.73
CA PRO A 263 -5.07 16.55 -5.32
C PRO A 263 -5.48 16.36 -3.86
N VAL A 264 -5.68 15.13 -3.40
CA VAL A 264 -6.12 14.89 -2.01
C VAL A 264 -5.04 15.21 -1.00
N LEU A 265 -3.78 14.82 -1.26
CA LEU A 265 -2.66 15.15 -0.38
C LEU A 265 -2.50 16.67 -0.23
N ARG A 266 -2.64 17.41 -1.34
CA ARG A 266 -2.59 18.88 -1.34
C ARG A 266 -3.74 19.50 -0.54
N ALA A 267 -4.97 19.04 -0.74
CA ALA A 267 -6.14 19.55 -0.04
C ALA A 267 -6.02 19.35 1.48
N HIS A 268 -5.38 18.26 1.89
CA HIS A 268 -5.09 17.94 3.29
C HIS A 268 -3.74 18.48 3.78
N GLN A 269 -3.00 19.27 3.00
CA GLN A 269 -1.71 19.83 3.40
C GLN A 269 -0.72 18.74 3.86
N ILE A 270 -0.69 17.61 3.15
CA ILE A 270 0.26 16.51 3.35
C ILE A 270 1.28 16.61 2.22
N PRO A 271 2.50 17.14 2.46
CA PRO A 271 3.53 17.19 1.45
C PRO A 271 3.95 15.76 1.06
N PRO A 272 3.88 15.35 -0.21
CA PRO A 272 4.28 14.00 -0.61
C PRO A 272 5.70 13.64 -0.17
N GLU A 273 6.62 14.60 -0.22
CA GLU A 273 8.01 14.47 0.20
C GLU A 273 8.20 14.19 1.70
N SER A 274 7.19 14.47 2.55
CA SER A 274 7.24 14.12 3.96
C SER A 274 6.82 12.67 4.23
N LEU A 275 6.32 11.95 3.22
CA LEU A 275 5.87 10.57 3.36
C LEU A 275 6.96 9.59 2.91
N ARG A 276 7.22 8.58 3.73
CA ARG A 276 7.94 7.39 3.28
C ARG A 276 6.97 6.49 2.52
N MET A 277 7.11 6.43 1.20
CA MET A 277 6.13 5.77 0.33
C MET A 277 6.61 4.41 -0.18
N THR A 278 5.66 3.51 -0.44
CA THR A 278 5.87 2.25 -1.17
C THR A 278 4.68 2.00 -2.11
N HIS A 279 4.61 0.86 -2.78
CA HIS A 279 3.46 0.49 -3.61
C HIS A 279 2.25 0.09 -2.74
N SER A 280 1.03 0.54 -3.05
CA SER A 280 -0.18 0.20 -2.27
C SER A 280 -0.59 -1.29 -2.31
N ALA A 281 0.04 -2.07 -3.19
CA ALA A 281 -0.07 -3.53 -3.24
C ALA A 281 1.13 -4.25 -2.58
N VAL A 282 1.90 -3.58 -1.72
CA VAL A 282 3.11 -4.13 -1.09
C VAL A 282 2.85 -5.42 -0.32
N ASN A 283 1.67 -5.61 0.26
CA ASN A 283 1.28 -6.88 0.88
C ASN A 283 1.33 -8.05 -0.12
N TYR A 284 0.85 -7.84 -1.35
CA TYR A 284 0.94 -8.82 -2.44
C TYR A 284 2.39 -9.02 -2.90
N SER A 285 3.18 -7.96 -2.98
CA SER A 285 4.60 -8.08 -3.31
C SER A 285 5.38 -8.87 -2.26
N LEU A 286 5.12 -8.64 -0.96
CA LEU A 286 5.70 -9.42 0.15
C LEU A 286 5.35 -10.90 0.01
N HIS A 287 4.10 -11.21 -0.35
CA HIS A 287 3.66 -12.58 -0.59
C HIS A 287 4.37 -13.21 -1.79
N GLN A 288 4.35 -12.54 -2.95
CA GLN A 288 4.92 -13.05 -4.20
C GLN A 288 6.43 -13.29 -4.12
N THR A 289 7.14 -12.52 -3.28
CA THR A 289 8.58 -12.67 -3.04
C THR A 289 8.91 -13.65 -1.91
N GLY A 290 7.90 -14.25 -1.26
CA GLY A 290 8.08 -15.16 -0.12
C GLY A 290 8.50 -14.45 1.18
N LEU A 291 8.62 -13.13 1.18
CA LEU A 291 8.99 -12.33 2.35
C LEU A 291 7.88 -12.27 3.39
N LEU A 292 6.61 -12.39 2.97
CA LEU A 292 5.48 -12.41 3.91
C LEU A 292 5.57 -13.60 4.86
N GLY A 293 5.76 -14.83 4.35
CA GLY A 293 5.90 -16.01 5.21
C GLY A 293 7.05 -15.86 6.20
N ARG A 294 8.18 -15.30 5.76
CA ARG A 294 9.33 -14.99 6.61
C ARG A 294 9.02 -13.93 7.68
N LEU A 295 8.23 -12.92 7.34
CA LEU A 295 7.82 -11.86 8.28
C LEU A 295 6.89 -12.41 9.38
N LEU A 296 6.04 -13.38 9.04
CA LEU A 296 5.08 -14.00 9.96
C LEU A 296 5.70 -15.10 10.82
N ALA A 297 6.73 -15.80 10.30
CA ALA A 297 7.32 -16.95 10.96
C ALA A 297 7.92 -16.60 12.34
N GLY A 298 7.62 -17.43 13.34
CA GLY A 298 8.14 -17.30 14.70
C GLY A 298 7.59 -16.10 15.49
N LYS A 299 6.56 -15.41 14.98
CA LYS A 299 6.00 -14.20 15.58
C LYS A 299 4.62 -14.47 16.16
N ARG A 300 4.27 -13.76 17.23
CA ARG A 300 2.91 -13.74 17.78
C ARG A 300 2.05 -12.78 16.98
N LEU A 301 1.09 -13.34 16.26
CA LEU A 301 0.23 -12.60 15.35
C LEU A 301 -1.08 -12.23 16.03
N LEU A 302 -1.50 -11.00 15.82
CA LEU A 302 -2.88 -10.56 16.05
C LEU A 302 -3.55 -10.34 14.70
N VAL A 303 -4.73 -10.91 14.50
CA VAL A 303 -5.52 -10.68 13.27
C VAL A 303 -6.74 -9.81 13.59
N VAL A 304 -6.99 -8.78 12.79
CA VAL A 304 -8.04 -7.79 13.03
C VAL A 304 -8.87 -7.59 11.78
N GLY A 305 -10.19 -7.61 11.91
CA GLY A 305 -11.12 -7.42 10.79
C GLY A 305 -12.22 -8.48 10.75
N ASN A 306 -13.20 -8.32 9.86
CA ASN A 306 -14.36 -9.21 9.78
C ASN A 306 -14.01 -10.66 9.43
N LEU A 307 -12.88 -10.87 8.75
CA LEU A 307 -12.34 -12.19 8.44
C LEU A 307 -11.29 -12.67 9.45
N ALA A 308 -11.04 -11.93 10.54
CA ALA A 308 -10.00 -12.29 11.51
C ALA A 308 -10.14 -13.73 12.06
N PRO A 309 -11.33 -14.25 12.42
CA PRO A 309 -11.45 -15.63 12.86
C PRO A 309 -11.03 -16.65 11.79
N ALA A 310 -11.45 -16.43 10.54
CA ALA A 310 -11.13 -17.32 9.41
C ALA A 310 -9.66 -17.23 9.01
N LEU A 311 -9.09 -16.03 8.96
CA LEU A 311 -7.68 -15.79 8.71
C LEU A 311 -6.82 -16.41 9.81
N GLY A 312 -7.18 -16.20 11.07
CA GLY A 312 -6.48 -16.76 12.22
C GLY A 312 -6.43 -18.28 12.18
N HIS A 313 -7.58 -18.91 11.87
CA HIS A 313 -7.64 -20.36 11.68
C HIS A 313 -6.74 -20.84 10.54
N ALA A 314 -6.79 -20.17 9.39
CA ALA A 314 -5.99 -20.48 8.21
C ALA A 314 -4.48 -20.34 8.46
N LEU A 315 -4.06 -19.35 9.24
CA LEU A 315 -2.65 -19.13 9.63
C LEU A 315 -2.18 -20.19 10.64
N ASN A 316 -2.99 -20.51 11.65
CA ASN A 316 -2.67 -21.55 12.63
C ASN A 316 -2.51 -22.93 11.96
N GLN A 317 -3.37 -23.29 11.00
CA GLN A 317 -3.24 -24.53 10.22
C GLN A 317 -1.91 -24.63 9.45
N ARG A 318 -1.29 -23.50 9.13
CA ARG A 318 0.00 -23.41 8.43
C ARG A 318 1.20 -23.25 9.37
N GLY A 319 0.98 -23.35 10.69
CA GLY A 319 2.04 -23.32 11.70
C GLY A 319 2.44 -21.91 12.17
N TYR A 320 1.71 -20.86 11.79
CA TYR A 320 1.92 -19.51 12.34
C TYR A 320 1.21 -19.37 13.68
N ALA A 321 1.79 -18.61 14.62
CA ALA A 321 1.26 -18.46 15.97
C ALA A 321 0.28 -17.28 16.07
N VAL A 322 -1.02 -17.54 15.96
CA VAL A 322 -2.05 -16.50 16.15
C VAL A 322 -2.47 -16.45 17.62
N THR A 323 -2.17 -15.33 18.26
CA THR A 323 -2.41 -15.09 19.70
C THR A 323 -3.77 -14.45 19.99
N GLY A 324 -4.40 -13.85 18.99
CA GLY A 324 -5.70 -13.21 19.14
C GLY A 324 -6.37 -12.94 17.80
N ALA A 325 -7.68 -12.76 17.86
CA ALA A 325 -8.49 -12.30 16.73
C ALA A 325 -9.50 -11.27 17.22
N VAL A 326 -9.53 -10.09 16.61
CA VAL A 326 -10.50 -9.02 16.93
C VAL A 326 -11.46 -8.84 15.75
N SER A 327 -12.74 -9.09 16.02
CA SER A 327 -13.82 -9.11 15.04
C SER A 327 -15.17 -8.92 15.73
N PRO A 328 -16.17 -8.30 15.10
CA PRO A 328 -16.09 -7.63 13.78
C PRO A 328 -15.41 -6.25 13.87
N VAL A 329 -15.17 -5.64 12.71
CA VAL A 329 -14.84 -4.22 12.56
C VAL A 329 -15.84 -3.62 11.56
N ASN A 330 -16.81 -2.85 12.05
CA ASN A 330 -17.91 -2.29 11.26
C ASN A 330 -17.59 -0.86 10.79
N GLY A 331 -16.41 -0.69 10.19
CA GLY A 331 -15.95 0.57 9.64
C GLY A 331 -15.33 1.53 10.64
N VAL A 332 -15.22 2.81 10.26
CA VAL A 332 -14.43 3.82 10.97
C VAL A 332 -14.96 4.10 12.38
N GLY A 333 -16.28 4.08 12.57
CA GLY A 333 -16.89 4.31 13.88
C GLY A 333 -16.47 3.29 14.97
N ASP A 334 -15.97 2.12 14.56
CA ASP A 334 -15.56 1.04 15.47
C ASP A 334 -14.10 1.12 15.92
N VAL A 335 -13.30 2.05 15.39
CA VAL A 335 -11.84 2.12 15.64
C VAL A 335 -11.50 2.16 17.13
N GLU A 336 -12.21 2.96 17.92
CA GLU A 336 -11.94 3.08 19.35
C GLU A 336 -12.25 1.78 20.10
N ARG A 337 -13.42 1.18 19.87
CA ARG A 337 -13.80 -0.10 20.47
C ARG A 337 -12.77 -1.18 20.15
N VAL A 338 -12.40 -1.30 18.87
CA VAL A 338 -11.44 -2.28 18.39
C VAL A 338 -10.08 -2.10 19.06
N LEU A 339 -9.60 -0.86 19.22
CA LEU A 339 -8.35 -0.60 19.93
C LEU A 339 -8.40 -0.98 21.40
N GLN A 340 -9.52 -0.75 22.09
CA GLN A 340 -9.70 -1.21 23.47
C GLN A 340 -9.58 -2.73 23.57
N GLU A 341 -10.16 -3.47 22.63
CA GLU A 341 -10.04 -4.95 22.58
C GLU A 341 -8.61 -5.40 22.26
N ILE A 342 -7.93 -4.73 21.34
CA ILE A 342 -6.54 -5.04 20.96
C ILE A 342 -5.59 -4.96 22.18
N ARG A 343 -5.81 -4.02 23.11
CA ARG A 343 -4.99 -3.87 24.32
C ARG A 343 -4.97 -5.11 25.22
N GLY A 344 -5.95 -6.01 25.08
CA GLY A 344 -6.01 -7.27 25.81
C GLY A 344 -5.08 -8.37 25.29
N PHE A 345 -4.40 -8.16 24.16
CA PHE A 345 -3.55 -9.17 23.52
C PHE A 345 -2.06 -8.79 23.57
N ASP A 346 -1.19 -9.78 23.78
CA ASP A 346 0.26 -9.62 23.62
C ASP A 346 0.71 -10.23 22.29
N PHE A 347 1.17 -9.37 21.39
CA PHE A 347 1.53 -9.71 20.03
C PHE A 347 2.76 -8.94 19.55
N ASP A 348 3.39 -9.44 18.51
CA ASP A 348 4.57 -8.84 17.88
C ASP A 348 4.19 -8.11 16.59
N LEU A 349 3.21 -8.62 15.85
CA LEU A 349 2.71 -8.06 14.59
C LEU A 349 1.18 -8.18 14.50
N ALA A 350 0.50 -7.07 14.19
CA ALA A 350 -0.91 -7.07 13.84
C ALA A 350 -1.11 -7.08 12.31
N LEU A 351 -1.97 -7.99 11.83
CA LEU A 351 -2.47 -8.02 10.45
C LEU A 351 -3.90 -7.48 10.43
N VAL A 352 -4.10 -6.33 9.78
CA VAL A 352 -5.36 -5.59 9.86
C VAL A 352 -6.05 -5.57 8.49
N SER A 353 -7.24 -6.16 8.41
CA SER A 353 -8.08 -6.24 7.20
C SER A 353 -9.47 -5.67 7.49
N ALA A 354 -9.57 -4.34 7.54
CA ALA A 354 -10.75 -3.63 8.04
C ALA A 354 -11.21 -2.45 7.14
N GLY A 355 -10.97 -2.52 5.83
CA GLY A 355 -11.28 -1.42 4.91
C GLY A 355 -10.54 -0.14 5.32
N ILE A 356 -11.22 1.00 5.24
CA ILE A 356 -10.63 2.32 5.54
C ILE A 356 -10.18 2.43 7.00
N ALA A 357 -10.88 1.74 7.92
CA ALA A 357 -10.50 1.69 9.34
C ALA A 357 -9.13 1.03 9.56
N ALA A 358 -8.63 0.22 8.62
CA ALA A 358 -7.33 -0.41 8.74
C ALA A 358 -6.18 0.61 8.86
N VAL A 359 -6.24 1.71 8.11
CA VAL A 359 -5.23 2.79 8.15
C VAL A 359 -5.15 3.41 9.55
N MET A 360 -6.31 3.69 10.15
CA MET A 360 -6.42 4.27 11.49
C MET A 360 -5.99 3.27 12.57
N LEU A 361 -6.40 2.01 12.46
CA LEU A 361 -6.02 0.97 13.40
C LEU A 361 -4.52 0.70 13.36
N CYS A 362 -3.91 0.56 12.18
CA CYS A 362 -2.46 0.32 12.07
C CYS A 362 -1.64 1.45 12.71
N THR A 363 -2.01 2.70 12.44
CA THR A 363 -1.31 3.88 12.97
C THR A 363 -1.47 4.01 14.47
N ARG A 364 -2.67 3.77 15.01
CA ARG A 364 -2.92 3.80 16.46
C ARG A 364 -2.29 2.61 17.19
N ILE A 365 -2.26 1.40 16.60
CA ILE A 365 -1.51 0.26 17.15
C ILE A 365 -0.03 0.61 17.28
N ALA A 366 0.56 1.20 16.24
CA ALA A 366 1.96 1.61 16.28
C ALA A 366 2.22 2.71 17.31
N GLY A 367 1.43 3.79 17.26
CA GLY A 367 1.62 4.96 18.12
C GLY A 367 1.30 4.72 19.59
N GLU A 368 0.25 3.95 19.90
CA GLU A 368 -0.23 3.77 21.27
C GLU A 368 0.32 2.51 21.94
N LEU A 369 0.59 1.45 21.18
CA LEU A 369 1.03 0.16 21.74
C LEU A 369 2.49 -0.15 21.44
N GLY A 370 3.16 0.67 20.63
CA GLY A 370 4.56 0.46 20.25
C GLY A 370 4.79 -0.79 19.40
N ARG A 371 3.76 -1.28 18.69
CA ARG A 371 3.82 -2.54 17.93
C ARG A 371 3.82 -2.32 16.42
N ALA A 372 4.29 -3.32 15.68
CA ALA A 372 4.19 -3.31 14.24
C ALA A 372 2.77 -3.68 13.80
N ALA A 373 2.25 -2.99 12.79
CA ALA A 373 0.96 -3.26 12.18
C ALA A 373 1.05 -3.13 10.66
N LEU A 374 0.48 -4.11 9.96
CA LEU A 374 0.40 -4.17 8.51
C LEU A 374 -1.07 -4.11 8.08
N ASP A 375 -1.42 -3.12 7.27
CA ASP A 375 -2.67 -3.13 6.54
C ASP A 375 -2.63 -4.25 5.51
N PHE A 376 -3.41 -5.29 5.78
CA PHE A 376 -3.39 -6.56 5.09
C PHE A 376 -4.49 -6.67 4.01
N GLY A 377 -5.48 -5.79 4.06
CA GLY A 377 -6.53 -5.65 3.04
C GLY A 377 -7.20 -6.97 2.63
N HIS A 378 -7.55 -7.07 1.35
CA HIS A 378 -8.18 -8.25 0.74
C HIS A 378 -7.26 -9.47 0.58
N MET A 379 -5.99 -9.40 1.00
CA MET A 379 -5.16 -10.60 1.04
C MET A 379 -5.71 -11.62 2.05
N ALA A 380 -6.33 -11.15 3.13
CA ALA A 380 -7.01 -12.00 4.11
C ALA A 380 -8.06 -12.92 3.47
N ASP A 381 -8.87 -12.39 2.54
CA ASP A 381 -9.83 -13.18 1.76
C ASP A 381 -9.16 -14.34 1.04
N GLY A 382 -8.05 -14.07 0.35
CA GLY A 382 -7.36 -15.06 -0.45
C GLY A 382 -6.73 -16.16 0.41
N ILE A 383 -6.12 -15.81 1.54
CA ILE A 383 -5.54 -16.80 2.47
C ILE A 383 -6.63 -17.63 3.13
N ALA A 384 -7.70 -17.00 3.62
CA ALA A 384 -8.82 -17.67 4.25
C ALA A 384 -9.54 -18.64 3.28
N LYS A 385 -9.62 -18.29 2.00
CA LYS A 385 -10.19 -19.12 0.93
C LYS A 385 -9.19 -20.11 0.32
N GLY A 386 -7.95 -20.18 0.83
CA GLY A 386 -6.91 -21.08 0.33
C GLY A 386 -6.34 -20.74 -1.05
N LYS A 387 -6.59 -19.53 -1.57
CA LYS A 387 -6.08 -19.05 -2.87
C LYS A 387 -4.60 -18.71 -2.85
N TYR A 388 -4.07 -18.30 -1.70
CA TYR A 388 -2.66 -17.97 -1.52
C TYR A 388 -2.00 -18.98 -0.58
N ALA A 389 -0.85 -19.53 -0.99
CA ALA A 389 0.04 -20.33 -0.16
C ALA A 389 1.07 -19.41 0.50
N LEU A 390 1.30 -19.57 1.81
CA LEU A 390 2.22 -18.75 2.61
C LEU A 390 3.50 -19.51 2.94
#